data_AF-A0A8B9HDT1-F1
#
_entry.id   AF-A0A8B9HDT1-F1
#
_cell.length_a   1.000
_cell.length_b   1.000
_cell.length_c   1.000
_cell.angle_alpha   90.00
_cell.angle_beta   90.00
_cell.angle_gamma   90.00
#
_symmetry.space_group_name_H-M   'P 1'
#
loop_
_entity.id
_entity.type
_entity.pdbx_description
1 polymer ?
#
loop_
_entity_poly.entity_id
_entity_poly.type
_entity_poly.pdbx_seq_one_letter_code
_entity_poly.pdbx_strand_id
1 'polypeptide(L)' 'MEFLLGNPFSTPVGQCIEKATDGSLQNEDWTLNMEICDIINETEEGPKDAIRAVKKRLNANRNFREVMLALTLTVRPM' A
#
# COMPACT_ATOMS: atom_id res chain seq x y z
N MET A 1 1.05 -4.68 -20.94
CA MET A 1 -0.33 -4.18 -20.98
C MET A 1 -0.90 -4.27 -19.56
N GLU A 2 -0.74 -3.22 -18.74
CA GLU A 2 -1.17 -3.22 -17.31
C GLU A 2 -2.69 -3.36 -17.13
N PHE A 3 -3.47 -3.09 -18.17
CA PHE A 3 -4.93 -3.17 -18.18
C PHE A 3 -5.49 -4.56 -17.81
N LEU A 4 -4.73 -5.64 -18.04
CA LEU A 4 -5.17 -7.02 -17.76
C LEU A 4 -4.94 -7.46 -16.31
N LEU A 5 -4.20 -6.69 -15.50
CA LEU A 5 -3.70 -7.15 -14.21
C LEU A 5 -4.67 -6.92 -13.01
N GLY A 6 -5.93 -6.57 -13.28
CA GLY A 6 -6.94 -6.31 -12.25
C GLY A 6 -6.65 -5.08 -11.38
N ASN A 7 -7.57 -4.76 -10.45
CA ASN A 7 -7.41 -3.66 -9.51
C ASN A 7 -6.28 -3.97 -8.50
N PRO A 8 -5.23 -3.13 -8.38
CA PRO A 8 -4.15 -3.34 -7.40
C PRO A 8 -4.60 -3.44 -5.94
N PHE A 9 -5.76 -2.89 -5.57
CA PHE A 9 -6.32 -3.02 -4.21
C PHE A 9 -7.14 -4.31 -4.00
N SER A 10 -7.24 -5.18 -5.00
CA SER A 10 -7.94 -6.47 -4.86
C SER A 10 -7.05 -7.62 -4.38
N THR A 11 -5.73 -7.43 -4.34
CA THR A 11 -4.77 -8.42 -3.84
C THR A 11 -4.70 -8.40 -2.31
N PRO A 12 -4.22 -9.45 -1.63
CA PRO A 12 -4.14 -9.47 -0.16
C PRO A 12 -3.36 -8.26 0.40
N VAL A 13 -2.14 -8.03 -0.07
CA VAL A 13 -1.34 -6.85 0.35
C VAL A 13 -1.94 -5.53 -0.11
N GLY A 14 -2.62 -5.52 -1.27
CA GLY A 14 -3.26 -4.33 -1.82
C GLY A 14 -4.41 -3.82 -0.96
N GLN A 15 -5.22 -4.73 -0.39
CA GLN A 15 -6.29 -4.37 0.55
C GLN A 15 -5.72 -3.77 1.85
N CYS A 16 -4.62 -4.32 2.35
CA CYS A 16 -3.94 -3.78 3.53
C CYS A 16 -3.38 -2.39 3.25
N ILE A 17 -2.73 -2.19 2.11
CA ILE A 17 -2.23 -0.87 1.69
C ILE A 17 -3.37 0.13 1.53
N GLU A 18 -4.50 -0.26 0.93
CA GLU A 18 -5.66 0.62 0.77
C GLU A 18 -6.14 1.17 2.13
N LYS A 19 -6.27 0.30 3.13
CA LYS A 19 -6.67 0.63 4.50
C LYS A 19 -5.61 1.45 5.25
N ALA A 20 -4.34 1.03 5.20
CA ALA A 20 -3.23 1.69 5.90
C ALA A 20 -2.97 3.12 5.40
N THR A 21 -3.44 3.41 4.19
CA THR A 21 -3.28 4.71 3.53
C THR A 21 -4.61 5.44 3.35
N ASP A 22 -5.63 5.09 4.13
CA ASP A 22 -6.94 5.77 4.08
C ASP A 22 -6.83 7.21 4.60
N GLY A 23 -7.41 8.16 3.85
CA GLY A 23 -7.36 9.57 4.16
C GLY A 23 -8.09 10.00 5.43
N SER A 24 -8.93 9.13 6.02
CA SER A 24 -9.67 9.38 7.26
C SER A 24 -8.91 8.97 8.53
N LEU A 25 -7.80 8.24 8.40
CA LEU A 25 -6.96 7.87 9.53
C LEU A 25 -6.53 9.14 10.31
N GLN A 26 -6.29 9.01 11.62
CA GLN A 26 -5.78 10.12 12.43
C GLN A 26 -4.25 10.12 12.53
N ASN A 27 -3.65 8.93 12.47
CA ASN A 27 -2.21 8.68 12.48
C ASN A 27 -1.92 7.43 11.63
N GLU A 28 -0.65 7.05 11.48
CA GLU A 28 -0.26 5.78 10.88
C GLU A 28 -0.82 4.59 11.68
N ASP A 29 -1.34 3.59 10.97
CA ASP A 29 -1.66 2.29 11.56
C ASP A 29 -0.40 1.43 11.54
N TRP A 30 0.40 1.51 12.60
CA TRP A 30 1.65 0.75 12.68
C TRP A 30 1.43 -0.75 12.71
N THR A 31 0.31 -1.23 13.24
CA THR A 31 -0.02 -2.65 13.23
C THR A 31 -0.21 -3.14 11.80
N LEU A 32 -1.02 -2.42 11.02
CA LEU A 32 -1.26 -2.77 9.62
C LEU A 32 -0.02 -2.56 8.74
N ASN A 33 0.82 -1.57 9.05
CA ASN A 33 2.09 -1.36 8.35
C ASN A 33 3.06 -2.53 8.54
N MET A 34 3.13 -3.12 9.74
CA MET A 34 3.95 -4.31 9.98
C MET A 34 3.36 -5.54 9.28
N GLU A 35 2.05 -5.72 9.30
CA GLU A 35 1.37 -6.81 8.57
C GLU A 35 1.63 -6.73 7.06
N ILE A 36 1.65 -5.53 6.48
CA ILE A 36 2.05 -5.33 5.07
C ILE A 36 3.47 -5.83 4.83
N CYS A 37 4.41 -5.54 5.74
CA CYS A 37 5.80 -6.01 5.61
C CYS A 37 5.88 -7.54 5.68
N ASP A 38 5.13 -8.15 6.58
CA ASP A 38 5.05 -9.62 6.72
C ASP A 38 4.52 -10.24 5.42
N ILE A 39 3.41 -9.74 4.87
CA ILE A 39 2.85 -10.25 3.60
C ILE A 39 3.85 -10.10 2.45
N ILE A 40 4.57 -8.97 2.38
CA ILE A 40 5.60 -8.74 1.35
C ILE A 40 6.75 -9.75 1.47
N ASN A 41 7.16 -10.09 2.70
CA ASN A 41 8.29 -10.98 2.95
C ASN A 41 7.92 -12.48 2.85
N GLU A 42 6.66 -12.83 3.13
CA GLU A 42 6.20 -14.22 3.19
C GLU A 42 5.57 -14.73 1.89
N THR A 43 5.23 -13.84 0.95
CA THR A 43 4.55 -14.22 -0.30
C THR A 43 5.36 -13.86 -1.54
N GLU A 44 5.37 -14.76 -2.53
CA GLU A 44 6.13 -14.57 -3.79
C GLU A 44 5.65 -13.35 -4.59
N GLU A 45 4.33 -13.15 -4.67
CA GLU A 45 3.73 -11.99 -5.38
C GLU A 45 3.66 -10.71 -4.54
N GLY A 46 3.90 -10.81 -3.22
CA GLY A 46 3.78 -9.71 -2.25
C GLY A 46 4.51 -8.43 -2.67
N PRO A 47 5.81 -8.49 -3.02
CA PRO A 47 6.57 -7.30 -3.44
C PRO A 47 5.98 -6.64 -4.70
N LYS A 48 5.59 -7.44 -5.69
CA LYS A 48 5.05 -6.94 -6.97
C LYS A 48 3.68 -6.30 -6.77
N ASP A 49 2.81 -6.93 -6.01
CA ASP A 49 1.47 -6.42 -5.74
C ASP A 49 1.50 -5.17 -4.84
N ALA A 50 2.41 -5.12 -3.86
CA ALA A 50 2.60 -3.95 -3.01
C ALA A 50 3.02 -2.72 -3.83
N ILE A 51 4.00 -2.87 -4.73
CA ILE A 51 4.44 -1.77 -5.61
C ILE A 51 3.27 -1.27 -6.47
N ARG A 52 2.43 -2.16 -6.99
CA ARG A 52 1.26 -1.77 -7.81
C ARG A 52 0.23 -0.99 -6.99
N ALA A 53 -0.05 -1.44 -5.77
CA ALA A 53 -0.99 -0.76 -4.87
C ALA A 53 -0.47 0.61 -4.42
N VAL A 54 0.79 0.71 -4.01
CA VAL A 54 1.44 1.99 -3.65
C VAL A 54 1.46 2.95 -4.84
N LYS A 55 1.85 2.48 -6.03
CA LYS A 55 1.82 3.32 -7.25
C LYS A 55 0.42 3.84 -7.53
N LYS A 56 -0.61 3.00 -7.40
CA LYS A 56 -2.01 3.43 -7.56
C LYS A 56 -2.39 4.51 -6.54
N ARG A 57 -1.99 4.36 -5.28
CA ARG A 57 -2.25 5.34 -4.21
C ARG A 57 -1.56 6.68 -4.46
N LEU A 58 -0.37 6.69 -5.05
CA LEU A 58 0.41 7.90 -5.33
C LEU A 58 0.02 8.61 -6.63
N ASN A 59 -0.44 7.85 -7.65
CA ASN A 59 -0.64 8.40 -8.99
C ASN A 59 -1.78 9.44 -9.03
N ALA A 60 -1.44 10.68 -9.41
CA ALA A 60 -2.36 11.81 -9.54
C ALA A 60 -3.25 12.07 -8.30
N ASN A 61 -2.86 11.56 -7.13
CA ASN A 61 -3.63 11.69 -5.90
C ASN A 61 -3.37 13.04 -5.25
N ARG A 62 -4.43 13.83 -5.08
CA ARG A 62 -4.39 15.17 -4.46
C ARG A 62 -4.67 15.14 -2.96
N ASN A 63 -5.02 13.98 -2.41
CA ASN A 63 -5.13 13.80 -0.97
C ASN A 63 -3.72 13.64 -0.38
N PHE A 64 -3.13 14.74 0.09
CA PHE A 64 -1.79 14.73 0.65
C PHE A 64 -1.65 13.81 1.87
N ARG A 65 -2.75 13.57 2.61
CA ARG A 65 -2.73 12.65 3.75
C ARG A 65 -2.49 11.22 3.30
N GLU A 66 -3.27 10.76 2.32
CA GLU A 66 -3.10 9.46 1.68
C GLU A 66 -1.71 9.28 1.07
N VAL A 67 -1.19 10.32 0.40
CA VAL A 67 0.16 10.32 -0.17
C VAL A 67 1.23 10.19 0.92
N MET A 68 1.13 10.95 2.01
CA MET A 68 2.08 10.88 3.11
C MET A 68 2.07 9.51 3.79
N LEU A 69 0.89 8.95 4.08
CA LEU A 69 0.76 7.60 4.64
C LEU A 69 1.40 6.54 3.73
N ALA A 70 1.19 6.65 2.41
CA ALA A 70 1.78 5.73 1.44
C ALA A 70 3.31 5.85 1.37
N LEU A 71 3.86 7.07 1.45
CA LEU A 71 5.30 7.29 1.51
C LEU A 71 5.90 6.73 2.79
N THR A 72 5.21 6.84 3.93
CA THR A 72 5.66 6.27 5.20
C THR A 72 5.91 4.77 5.12
N LEU A 73 5.08 4.02 4.37
CA LEU A 73 5.29 2.59 4.12
C LEU A 73 6.61 2.29 3.38
N THR A 74 7.11 3.23 2.57
CA THR A 74 8.29 3.03 1.72
C THR A 74 9.61 3.49 2.35
N VAL A 75 9.55 4.42 3.31
CA VAL A 75 10.75 5.09 3.87
C VAL A 75 11.13 4.61 5.26
N ARG A 76 10.23 3.94 5.98
CA ARG A 76 10.55 3.41 7.30
C ARG A 76 11.42 2.15 7.13
N PRO A 77 12.62 2.10 7.72
CA PRO A 77 13.38 0.85 7.80
C PRO A 77 12.58 -0.16 8.63
N MET A 78 12.38 -1.35 8.07
CA MET A 78 11.85 -2.54 8.75
C MET A 78 12.76 -2.93 9.92
#